data_AF-A0A650CNV8-F1
#
_entry.id   AF-A0A650CNV8-F1
#
_cell.length_a   1.000
_cell.length_b   1.000
_cell.length_c   1.000
_cell.angle_alpha   90.00
_cell.angle_beta   90.00
_cell.angle_gamma   90.00
#
_symmetry.space_group_name_H-M   'P 1'
#
loop_
_entity.id
_entity.type
_entity.pdbx_description
1 polymer ?
#
loop_
_entity_poly.entity_id
_entity_poly.type
_entity_poly.pdbx_seq_one_letter_code
_entity_poly.pdbx_strand_id
1 'polypeptide(L)'
;MSKGTYLIKNGNRITVITGNYTAEFEENSVKGFMDFQGLKVEFEGKVNSLPKTVEEANEIIKSLFLSPPTKVKIGSVVEAENDKVKIKAWGIIINDINSLFNKLSEIKIFPVDINKISHYYDLPPKVVKNILKESPLEVDERAQRDFMHKYGTQLPRVEELGEFKVILDVDKNFGIARLFYNNNFIYSVKVSLSTLAHYLKLDTKDLIEELLYSLEALINLAGKATGNVLPGVVEVHNDSIIKITSSNEVAEIPINDMSRLSEFIDGLRKKFLLLSQR
;
A
#
# COMPACT_ATOMS: atom_id res chain seq x y z
N MET A 1 19.48 -4.60 -23.01
CA MET A 1 18.79 -4.33 -21.74
C MET A 1 18.14 -2.96 -21.84
N SER A 2 16.82 -2.87 -21.75
CA SER A 2 16.13 -1.59 -21.66
C SER A 2 16.57 -0.89 -20.36
N LYS A 3 16.99 0.38 -20.44
CA LYS A 3 17.42 1.13 -19.26
C LYS A 3 16.27 1.14 -18.24
N GLY A 4 16.48 0.57 -17.05
CA GLY A 4 15.49 0.58 -15.95
C GLY A 4 14.61 -0.66 -15.83
N THR A 5 14.92 -1.77 -16.49
CA THR A 5 14.36 -3.09 -16.14
C THR A 5 15.47 -4.03 -15.70
N TYR A 6 15.16 -4.94 -14.79
CA TYR A 6 16.16 -5.77 -14.13
C TYR A 6 15.75 -7.23 -14.16
N LEU A 7 16.70 -8.11 -14.50
CA LEU A 7 16.60 -9.55 -14.34
C LEU A 7 17.81 -10.01 -13.52
N ILE A 8 17.54 -10.49 -12.32
CA ILE A 8 18.55 -10.80 -11.31
C ILE A 8 18.50 -12.29 -11.05
N LYS A 9 19.62 -12.97 -11.27
CA LYS A 9 19.74 -14.42 -11.08
C LYS A 9 20.46 -14.71 -9.78
N ASN A 10 19.86 -15.55 -8.93
CA ASN A 10 20.48 -16.06 -7.72
C ASN A 10 20.19 -17.57 -7.62
N GLY A 11 21.14 -18.39 -8.06
CA GLY A 11 20.95 -19.85 -8.15
C GLY A 11 19.80 -20.24 -9.09
N ASN A 12 18.82 -20.99 -8.58
CA ASN A 12 17.60 -21.41 -9.27
C ASN A 12 16.46 -20.37 -9.20
N ARG A 13 16.72 -19.20 -8.62
CA ARG A 13 15.75 -18.11 -8.49
C ARG A 13 16.07 -16.96 -9.44
N ILE A 14 15.05 -16.44 -10.09
CA ILE A 14 15.14 -15.26 -10.96
C ILE A 14 14.14 -14.21 -10.50
N THR A 15 14.63 -13.05 -10.11
CA THR A 15 13.77 -11.90 -9.80
C THR A 15 13.79 -10.90 -10.94
N VAL A 16 12.60 -10.51 -11.38
CA VAL A 16 12.36 -9.54 -12.44
C VAL A 16 11.71 -8.30 -11.84
N ILE A 17 12.30 -7.13 -12.09
CA ILE A 17 11.80 -5.85 -11.60
C ILE A 17 11.57 -4.93 -12.79
N THR A 18 10.34 -4.42 -12.87
CA THR A 18 9.89 -3.43 -13.85
C THR A 18 9.18 -2.29 -13.13
N GLY A 19 8.76 -1.25 -13.86
CA GLY A 19 7.95 -0.17 -13.30
C GLY A 19 6.54 -0.59 -12.88
N ASN A 20 6.00 -1.68 -13.42
CA ASN A 20 4.64 -2.13 -13.14
C ASN A 20 4.57 -3.34 -12.22
N TYR A 21 5.63 -4.15 -12.14
CA TYR A 21 5.63 -5.35 -11.33
C TYR A 21 7.03 -5.76 -10.87
N THR A 22 7.04 -6.49 -9.76
CA THR A 22 8.16 -7.33 -9.31
C THR A 22 7.68 -8.77 -9.30
N ALA A 23 8.44 -9.68 -9.90
CA ALA A 23 8.10 -11.10 -9.98
C ALA A 23 9.33 -11.96 -9.68
N GLU A 24 9.11 -13.04 -8.97
CA GLU A 24 10.11 -13.98 -8.51
C GLU A 24 9.77 -15.36 -9.01
N PHE A 25 10.64 -15.89 -9.86
CA PHE A 25 10.54 -17.22 -10.43
C PHE A 25 11.45 -18.15 -9.65
N GLU A 26 10.90 -19.24 -9.18
CA GLU A 26 11.65 -20.30 -8.51
C GLU A 26 11.07 -21.65 -8.96
N GLU A 27 11.94 -22.47 -9.57
CA GLU A 27 11.56 -23.75 -10.17
C GLU A 27 10.37 -23.63 -11.14
N ASN A 28 9.22 -24.19 -10.75
CA ASN A 28 7.98 -24.23 -11.53
C ASN A 28 6.92 -23.27 -10.99
N SER A 29 7.33 -22.27 -10.22
CA SER A 29 6.43 -21.28 -9.63
C SER A 29 6.90 -19.85 -9.89
N VAL A 30 5.94 -18.93 -9.88
CA VAL A 30 6.21 -17.49 -9.86
C VAL A 30 5.33 -16.82 -8.81
N LYS A 31 5.91 -15.96 -8.01
CA LYS A 31 5.19 -15.06 -7.11
C LYS A 31 5.47 -13.63 -7.53
N GLY A 32 4.49 -12.77 -7.49
CA GLY A 32 4.73 -11.39 -7.85
C GLY A 32 3.69 -10.42 -7.33
N PHE A 33 4.07 -9.15 -7.45
CA PHE A 33 3.27 -8.02 -7.09
C PHE A 33 3.24 -7.05 -8.27
N MET A 34 2.05 -6.58 -8.64
CA MET A 34 1.84 -5.58 -9.66
C MET A 34 1.21 -4.33 -9.04
N ASP A 35 1.70 -3.16 -9.41
CA ASP A 35 1.13 -1.85 -9.07
C ASP A 35 1.07 -0.99 -10.33
N PHE A 36 -0.14 -0.82 -10.87
CA PHE A 36 -0.36 0.06 -12.01
C PHE A 36 -1.73 0.75 -11.91
N GLN A 37 -1.76 2.06 -12.16
CA GLN A 37 -3.00 2.85 -12.24
C GLN A 37 -3.93 2.70 -11.01
N GLY A 38 -3.37 2.52 -9.81
CA GLY A 38 -4.14 2.35 -8.57
C GLY A 38 -4.64 0.93 -8.32
N LEU A 39 -4.45 0.01 -9.27
CA LEU A 39 -4.67 -1.42 -9.10
C LEU A 39 -3.41 -2.05 -8.49
N LYS A 40 -3.58 -2.74 -7.36
CA LYS A 40 -2.55 -3.58 -6.75
C LYS A 40 -2.96 -5.04 -6.88
N VAL A 41 -2.06 -5.90 -7.34
CA VAL A 41 -2.32 -7.34 -7.47
C VAL A 41 -1.13 -8.13 -6.95
N GLU A 42 -1.37 -8.97 -5.95
CA GLU A 42 -0.48 -10.07 -5.61
C GLU A 42 -0.91 -11.30 -6.40
N PHE A 43 0.06 -12.04 -6.94
CA PHE A 43 -0.21 -13.26 -7.68
C PHE A 43 0.78 -14.36 -7.35
N GLU A 44 0.30 -15.60 -7.38
CA GLU A 44 1.10 -16.82 -7.32
C GLU A 44 0.66 -17.73 -8.47
N GLY A 45 1.61 -18.06 -9.34
CA GLY A 45 1.36 -18.79 -10.58
C GLY A 45 2.27 -20.00 -10.78
N LYS A 46 1.81 -20.94 -11.59
CA LYS A 46 2.59 -22.09 -12.08
C LYS A 46 3.26 -21.74 -13.39
N VAL A 47 4.55 -22.04 -13.49
CA VAL A 47 5.36 -21.82 -14.70
C VAL A 47 6.08 -23.09 -15.10
N ASN A 48 6.41 -23.21 -16.39
CA ASN A 48 7.10 -24.40 -16.91
C ASN A 48 8.62 -24.23 -17.01
N SER A 49 9.11 -22.99 -16.92
CA SER A 49 10.51 -22.67 -17.11
C SER A 49 10.88 -21.32 -16.51
N LEU A 50 12.12 -21.19 -16.06
CA LEU A 50 12.69 -19.93 -15.63
C LEU A 50 12.96 -19.01 -16.86
N PRO A 51 12.60 -17.72 -16.79
CA PRO A 51 12.82 -16.78 -17.88
C PRO A 51 14.31 -16.44 -18.06
N LYS A 52 14.75 -16.24 -19.30
CA LYS A 52 16.12 -15.79 -19.61
C LYS A 52 16.20 -14.28 -19.81
N THR A 53 15.08 -13.64 -20.16
CA THR A 53 14.98 -12.20 -20.42
C THR A 53 13.76 -11.59 -19.69
N VAL A 54 13.74 -10.26 -19.56
CA VAL A 54 12.58 -9.54 -18.99
C VAL A 54 11.36 -9.71 -19.89
N GLU A 55 11.57 -9.75 -21.20
CA GLU A 55 10.53 -9.98 -22.20
C GLU A 55 9.93 -11.38 -22.07
N GLU A 56 10.74 -12.43 -21.92
CA GLU A 56 10.27 -13.79 -21.66
C GLU A 56 9.49 -13.86 -20.34
N ALA A 57 9.99 -13.23 -19.28
CA ALA A 57 9.29 -13.19 -18.00
C ALA A 57 7.90 -12.53 -18.12
N ASN A 58 7.81 -11.43 -18.88
CA ASN A 58 6.57 -10.73 -19.11
C ASN A 58 5.55 -11.59 -19.86
N GLU A 59 5.97 -12.30 -20.91
CA GLU A 59 5.09 -13.21 -21.65
C GLU A 59 4.62 -14.40 -20.81
N ILE A 60 5.50 -14.96 -19.95
CA ILE A 60 5.12 -15.99 -18.99
C ILE A 60 4.04 -15.45 -18.04
N ILE A 61 4.24 -14.27 -17.46
CA ILE A 61 3.29 -13.63 -16.54
C ILE A 61 1.95 -13.38 -17.23
N LYS A 62 1.93 -12.80 -18.43
CA LYS A 62 0.69 -12.60 -19.20
C LYS A 62 -0.08 -13.90 -19.40
N SER A 63 0.64 -14.98 -19.72
CA SER A 63 0.05 -16.29 -20.02
C SER A 63 -0.70 -16.91 -18.82
N LEU A 64 -0.39 -16.47 -17.60
CA LEU A 64 -1.10 -16.87 -16.38
C LEU A 64 -2.54 -16.37 -16.36
N PHE A 65 -2.81 -15.22 -16.99
CA PHE A 65 -4.09 -14.51 -16.93
C PHE A 65 -4.97 -14.68 -18.17
N LEU A 66 -4.52 -15.45 -19.17
CA LEU A 66 -5.31 -15.71 -20.38
C LEU A 66 -6.58 -16.53 -20.12
N SER A 67 -6.53 -17.44 -19.13
CA SER A 67 -7.70 -18.21 -18.73
C SER A 67 -8.58 -17.35 -17.80
N PRO A 68 -9.91 -17.31 -18.01
CA PRO A 68 -10.82 -16.63 -17.10
C PRO A 68 -10.76 -17.28 -15.69
N PRO A 69 -11.08 -16.52 -14.64
CA PRO A 69 -11.15 -17.04 -13.28
C PRO A 69 -12.25 -18.12 -13.17
N THR A 70 -11.93 -19.20 -12.44
CA THR A 70 -12.85 -20.32 -12.16
C THR A 70 -13.45 -20.24 -10.77
N LYS A 71 -12.74 -19.64 -9.81
CA LYS A 71 -13.28 -19.28 -8.50
C LYS A 71 -13.00 -17.83 -8.22
N VAL A 72 -14.00 -17.20 -7.59
CA VAL A 72 -13.97 -15.80 -7.24
C VAL A 72 -14.56 -15.66 -5.84
N LYS A 73 -13.84 -14.96 -4.97
CA LYS A 73 -14.35 -14.44 -3.72
C LYS A 73 -14.33 -12.93 -3.81
N ILE A 74 -15.52 -12.36 -3.92
CA ILE A 74 -15.70 -10.92 -3.90
C ILE A 74 -15.67 -10.47 -2.44
N GLY A 75 -14.88 -9.45 -2.22
CA GLY A 75 -14.80 -8.77 -0.96
C GLY A 75 -14.00 -7.51 -1.14
N SER A 76 -13.49 -7.08 -0.02
CA SER A 76 -12.58 -5.99 0.14
C SER A 76 -11.24 -6.18 -0.60
N VAL A 77 -10.78 -7.42 -0.62
CA VAL A 77 -9.76 -7.95 -1.52
C VAL A 77 -10.48 -8.91 -2.45
N VAL A 78 -10.32 -8.73 -3.75
CA VAL A 78 -10.82 -9.70 -4.73
C VAL A 78 -9.82 -10.85 -4.77
N GLU A 79 -10.25 -12.02 -4.32
CA GLU A 79 -9.49 -13.25 -4.50
C GLU A 79 -10.05 -13.99 -5.71
N ALA A 80 -9.20 -14.33 -6.67
CA ALA A 80 -9.61 -15.08 -7.84
C ALA A 80 -8.56 -16.10 -8.23
N GLU A 81 -8.98 -17.24 -8.77
CA GLU A 81 -8.06 -18.27 -9.25
C GLU A 81 -8.53 -18.92 -10.56
N ASN A 82 -7.56 -19.27 -11.40
CA ASN A 82 -7.72 -20.19 -12.52
C ASN A 82 -6.79 -21.40 -12.34
N ASP A 83 -6.58 -22.19 -13.40
CA ASP A 83 -5.74 -23.38 -13.41
C ASP A 83 -4.24 -23.08 -13.16
N LYS A 84 -3.81 -21.87 -13.50
CA LYS A 84 -2.40 -21.43 -13.49
C LYS A 84 -2.08 -20.44 -12.40
N VAL A 85 -3.01 -19.59 -11.96
CA VAL A 85 -2.72 -18.46 -11.07
C VAL A 85 -3.80 -18.24 -10.03
N LYS A 86 -3.36 -17.82 -8.86
CA LYS A 86 -4.18 -17.27 -7.79
C LYS A 86 -3.80 -15.81 -7.61
N ILE A 87 -4.79 -14.96 -7.42
CA ILE A 87 -4.56 -13.53 -7.18
C ILE A 87 -5.29 -13.03 -5.95
N LYS A 88 -4.72 -11.96 -5.39
CA LYS A 88 -5.38 -11.04 -4.46
C LYS A 88 -5.26 -9.64 -5.05
N ALA A 89 -6.38 -8.97 -5.27
CA ALA A 89 -6.38 -7.66 -5.89
C ALA A 89 -7.13 -6.60 -5.06
N TRP A 90 -6.57 -5.39 -5.02
CA TRP A 90 -7.12 -4.22 -4.36
C TRP A 90 -7.37 -3.09 -5.37
N GLY A 91 -8.36 -2.23 -5.10
CA GLY A 91 -8.63 -1.05 -5.95
C GLY A 91 -9.42 -1.35 -7.23
N ILE A 92 -10.15 -2.48 -7.27
CA ILE A 92 -10.99 -2.86 -8.41
C ILE A 92 -12.45 -2.43 -8.18
N ILE A 93 -13.07 -1.89 -9.22
CA ILE A 93 -14.54 -1.83 -9.33
C ILE A 93 -15.01 -3.27 -9.60
N ILE A 94 -15.68 -3.86 -8.61
CA ILE A 94 -16.01 -5.30 -8.47
C ILE A 94 -16.70 -5.93 -9.69
N ASN A 95 -17.26 -5.14 -10.59
CA ASN A 95 -18.15 -5.61 -11.66
C ASN A 95 -17.47 -6.25 -12.88
N ASP A 96 -16.14 -6.36 -12.95
CA ASP A 96 -15.54 -7.10 -14.08
C ASP A 96 -14.17 -7.73 -13.79
N ILE A 97 -14.19 -8.88 -13.10
CA ILE A 97 -12.99 -9.69 -12.84
C ILE A 97 -12.45 -10.30 -14.14
N ASN A 98 -13.29 -10.52 -15.15
CA ASN A 98 -12.80 -10.92 -16.48
C ASN A 98 -12.00 -9.79 -17.11
N SER A 99 -12.45 -8.53 -17.02
CA SER A 99 -11.66 -7.37 -17.42
C SER A 99 -10.37 -7.23 -16.62
N LEU A 100 -10.34 -7.60 -15.33
CA LEU A 100 -9.09 -7.66 -14.58
C LEU A 100 -8.11 -8.65 -15.22
N PHE A 101 -8.52 -9.89 -15.45
CA PHE A 101 -7.66 -10.90 -16.06
C PHE A 101 -7.22 -10.49 -17.47
N ASN A 102 -8.12 -9.90 -18.26
CA ASN A 102 -7.78 -9.33 -19.57
C ASN A 102 -6.70 -8.24 -19.45
N LYS A 103 -6.87 -7.27 -18.53
CA LYS A 103 -5.87 -6.22 -18.29
C LYS A 103 -4.52 -6.78 -17.85
N LEU A 104 -4.51 -7.79 -16.97
CA LEU A 104 -3.28 -8.44 -16.51
C LEU A 104 -2.62 -9.25 -17.63
N SER A 105 -3.40 -9.82 -18.56
CA SER A 105 -2.89 -10.51 -19.75
C SER A 105 -2.28 -9.56 -20.80
N GLU A 106 -2.56 -8.26 -20.70
CA GLU A 106 -2.06 -7.23 -21.62
C GLU A 106 -0.95 -6.37 -21.01
N ILE A 107 -0.41 -6.75 -19.85
CA ILE A 107 0.57 -5.94 -19.13
C ILE A 107 1.81 -5.63 -19.98
N LYS A 108 2.19 -4.36 -20.01
CA LYS A 108 3.36 -3.88 -20.75
C LYS A 108 4.54 -3.70 -19.80
N ILE A 109 5.73 -3.89 -20.34
CA ILE A 109 6.99 -3.62 -19.64
C ILE A 109 7.21 -2.11 -19.67
N PHE A 110 7.28 -1.51 -18.48
CA PHE A 110 7.78 -0.15 -18.31
C PHE A 110 9.05 -0.18 -17.48
N PRO A 111 10.00 0.73 -17.74
CA PRO A 111 11.15 0.88 -16.86
C PRO A 111 10.70 1.38 -15.48
N VAL A 112 11.48 1.04 -14.46
CA VAL A 112 11.34 1.57 -13.10
C VAL A 112 11.38 3.09 -13.13
N ASP A 113 10.37 3.71 -12.53
CA ASP A 113 10.29 5.16 -12.39
C ASP A 113 11.16 5.63 -11.21
N ILE A 114 12.33 6.17 -11.56
CA ILE A 114 13.29 6.70 -10.60
C ILE A 114 12.71 7.86 -9.79
N ASN A 115 11.87 8.70 -10.41
CA ASN A 115 11.29 9.85 -9.71
C ASN A 115 10.23 9.37 -8.72
N LYS A 116 9.42 8.37 -9.08
CA LYS A 116 8.48 7.74 -8.14
C LYS A 116 9.20 7.19 -6.91
N ILE A 117 10.30 6.44 -7.11
CA ILE A 117 11.10 5.89 -6.00
C ILE A 117 11.79 7.00 -5.18
N SER A 118 12.36 7.99 -5.87
CA SER A 118 12.99 9.16 -5.25
C SER A 118 12.03 9.90 -4.33
N HIS A 119 10.81 10.16 -4.80
CA HIS A 119 9.77 10.80 -4.01
C HIS A 119 9.27 9.92 -2.87
N TYR A 120 9.12 8.61 -3.08
CA TYR A 120 8.64 7.69 -2.06
C TYR A 120 9.63 7.59 -0.88
N TYR A 121 10.93 7.50 -1.17
CA TYR A 121 11.97 7.31 -0.16
C TYR A 121 12.68 8.59 0.30
N ASP A 122 12.32 9.75 -0.25
CA ASP A 122 13.05 11.02 -0.03
C ASP A 122 14.57 10.91 -0.33
N LEU A 123 14.88 10.21 -1.42
CA LEU A 123 16.25 10.01 -1.89
C LEU A 123 16.52 10.81 -3.15
N PRO A 124 17.70 11.43 -3.35
CA PRO A 124 18.03 12.09 -4.60
C PRO A 124 17.97 11.12 -5.79
N PRO A 125 17.43 11.51 -6.97
CA PRO A 125 17.34 10.62 -8.15
C PRO A 125 18.66 9.98 -8.57
N LYS A 126 19.79 10.66 -8.33
CA LYS A 126 21.14 10.14 -8.59
C LYS A 126 21.51 8.96 -7.67
N VAL A 127 21.12 9.03 -6.40
CA VAL A 127 21.34 7.96 -5.42
C VAL A 127 20.50 6.74 -5.80
N VAL A 128 19.22 6.94 -6.11
CA VAL A 128 18.32 5.86 -6.57
C VAL A 128 18.88 5.18 -7.82
N LYS A 129 19.35 5.95 -8.82
CA LYS A 129 20.00 5.41 -10.03
C LYS A 129 21.22 4.54 -9.71
N ASN A 130 22.00 4.90 -8.70
CA ASN A 130 23.19 4.14 -8.32
C ASN A 130 22.80 2.84 -7.62
N ILE A 131 21.88 2.89 -6.66
CA ILE A 131 21.39 1.69 -5.96
C ILE A 131 20.78 0.71 -6.97
N LEU A 132 19.93 1.18 -7.87
CA LEU A 132 19.33 0.35 -8.92
C LEU A 132 20.35 -0.22 -9.92
N LYS A 133 21.55 0.37 -10.05
CA LYS A 133 22.60 -0.22 -10.90
C LYS A 133 23.40 -1.29 -10.16
N GLU A 134 23.64 -1.09 -8.88
CA GLU A 134 24.46 -1.97 -8.05
C GLU A 134 23.67 -3.17 -7.52
N SER A 135 22.50 -2.90 -6.94
CA SER A 135 21.73 -3.87 -6.16
C SER A 135 20.23 -3.49 -6.14
N PRO A 136 19.48 -3.75 -7.23
CA PRO A 136 18.08 -3.35 -7.34
C PRO A 136 17.16 -3.92 -6.25
N LEU A 137 17.51 -5.07 -5.66
CA LEU A 137 16.76 -5.70 -4.56
C LEU A 137 16.94 -5.00 -3.22
N GLU A 138 17.98 -4.17 -3.07
CA GLU A 138 18.34 -3.52 -1.81
C GLU A 138 17.84 -2.07 -1.73
N VAL A 139 17.03 -1.61 -2.68
CA VAL A 139 16.54 -0.22 -2.71
C VAL A 139 15.84 0.14 -1.40
N ASP A 140 14.91 -0.71 -0.96
CA ASP A 140 14.12 -0.50 0.25
C ASP A 140 15.00 -0.50 1.51
N GLU A 141 15.89 -1.48 1.64
CA GLU A 141 16.78 -1.61 2.80
C GLU A 141 17.75 -0.42 2.91
N ARG A 142 18.36 -0.02 1.79
CA ARG A 142 19.29 1.12 1.76
C ARG A 142 18.56 2.44 2.03
N ALA A 143 17.35 2.60 1.49
CA ALA A 143 16.50 3.76 1.77
C ALA A 143 16.12 3.84 3.25
N GLN A 144 15.69 2.73 3.84
CA GLN A 144 15.36 2.67 5.26
C GLN A 144 16.57 2.98 6.13
N ARG A 145 17.76 2.44 5.80
CA ARG A 145 19.00 2.71 6.53
C ARG A 145 19.38 4.19 6.50
N ASP A 146 19.30 4.83 5.33
CA ASP A 146 19.54 6.27 5.18
C ASP A 146 18.53 7.10 5.98
N PHE A 147 17.25 6.72 5.93
CA PHE A 147 16.20 7.38 6.70
C PHE A 147 16.43 7.27 8.21
N MET A 148 16.73 6.08 8.72
CA MET A 148 17.02 5.85 10.14
C MET A 148 18.28 6.57 10.60
N HIS A 149 19.29 6.71 9.74
CA HIS A 149 20.46 7.51 10.05
C HIS A 149 20.11 9.01 10.20
N LYS A 150 19.19 9.53 9.39
CA LYS A 150 18.76 10.95 9.43
C LYS A 150 17.77 11.25 10.55
N TYR A 151 16.81 10.35 10.80
CA TYR A 151 15.63 10.61 11.63
C TYR A 151 15.45 9.65 12.80
N GLY A 152 16.28 8.60 12.91
CA GLY A 152 16.09 7.53 13.90
C GLY A 152 16.10 8.01 15.34
N THR A 153 16.84 9.08 15.68
CA THR A 153 16.85 9.65 17.04
C THR A 153 15.55 10.39 17.40
N GLN A 154 14.68 10.67 16.43
CA GLN A 154 13.38 11.30 16.62
C GLN A 154 12.25 10.27 16.70
N LEU A 155 12.56 8.97 16.56
CA LEU A 155 11.58 7.89 16.47
C LEU A 155 11.74 6.88 17.62
N PRO A 156 10.63 6.37 18.19
CA PRO A 156 9.26 6.80 17.93
C PRO A 156 9.01 8.22 18.47
N ARG A 157 8.35 9.07 17.67
CA ARG A 157 7.90 10.40 18.12
C ARG A 157 6.52 10.23 18.75
N VAL A 158 6.37 10.67 19.99
CA VAL A 158 5.09 10.64 20.70
C VAL A 158 4.72 12.06 21.07
N GLU A 159 3.56 12.50 20.62
CA GLU A 159 3.04 13.85 20.84
C GLU A 159 1.62 13.78 21.41
N GLU A 160 1.30 14.70 22.32
CA GLU A 160 -0.01 14.76 22.98
C GLU A 160 -0.55 16.20 22.96
N LEU A 161 -1.86 16.34 22.69
CA LEU A 161 -2.59 17.61 22.75
C LEU A 161 -3.98 17.34 23.32
N GLY A 162 -4.17 17.64 24.61
CA GLY A 162 -5.42 17.35 25.31
C GLY A 162 -5.72 15.84 25.29
N GLU A 163 -6.88 15.47 24.78
CA GLU A 163 -7.32 14.08 24.64
C GLU A 163 -6.71 13.35 23.44
N PHE A 164 -5.97 14.05 22.57
CA PHE A 164 -5.35 13.46 21.37
C PHE A 164 -3.91 13.06 21.63
N LYS A 165 -3.53 11.92 21.06
CA LYS A 165 -2.15 11.43 21.06
C LYS A 165 -1.79 10.91 19.67
N VAL A 166 -0.60 11.28 19.20
CA VAL A 166 -0.03 10.78 17.94
C VAL A 166 1.27 10.04 18.22
N ILE A 167 1.45 8.92 17.54
CA ILE A 167 2.71 8.17 17.53
C ILE A 167 3.17 8.06 16.09
N LEU A 168 4.37 8.58 15.79
CA LEU A 168 5.07 8.36 14.54
C LEU A 168 6.18 7.33 14.75
N ASP A 169 6.27 6.38 13.84
CA ASP A 169 7.22 5.26 13.92
C ASP A 169 7.59 4.75 12.52
N VAL A 170 8.50 3.77 12.45
CA VAL A 170 8.87 3.06 11.22
C VAL A 170 8.61 1.57 11.40
N ASP A 171 8.01 0.95 10.38
CA ASP A 171 7.86 -0.51 10.30
C ASP A 171 8.30 -0.97 8.92
N LYS A 172 9.39 -1.75 8.89
CA LYS A 172 10.02 -2.23 7.65
C LYS A 172 10.21 -1.06 6.66
N ASN A 173 9.53 -1.12 5.52
CA ASN A 173 9.75 -0.23 4.39
C ASN A 173 8.82 1.00 4.40
N PHE A 174 8.05 1.22 5.47
CA PHE A 174 7.08 2.31 5.57
C PHE A 174 7.17 3.05 6.90
N GLY A 175 6.75 4.32 6.87
CA GLY A 175 6.44 5.05 8.08
C GLY A 175 5.05 4.67 8.58
N ILE A 176 4.85 4.72 9.90
CA ILE A 176 3.54 4.56 10.52
C ILE A 176 3.21 5.85 11.27
N ALA A 177 1.99 6.35 11.06
CA ALA A 177 1.37 7.31 11.96
C ALA A 177 0.16 6.66 12.64
N ARG A 178 0.03 6.81 13.96
CA ARG A 178 -1.10 6.32 14.76
C ARG A 178 -1.73 7.48 15.52
N LEU A 179 -3.05 7.58 15.47
CA LEU A 179 -3.85 8.56 16.19
C LEU A 179 -4.69 7.85 17.26
N PHE A 180 -4.66 8.43 18.45
CA PHE A 180 -5.42 8.00 19.62
C PHE A 180 -6.28 9.15 20.12
N TYR A 181 -7.44 8.82 20.67
CA TYR A 181 -8.34 9.76 21.35
C TYR A 181 -8.78 9.16 22.69
N ASN A 182 -8.57 9.88 23.79
CA ASN A 182 -8.76 9.39 25.16
C ASN A 182 -8.03 8.06 25.43
N ASN A 183 -6.79 7.95 24.96
CA ASN A 183 -5.95 6.73 25.00
C ASN A 183 -6.52 5.51 24.26
N ASN A 184 -7.63 5.66 23.52
CA ASN A 184 -8.12 4.61 22.63
C ASN A 184 -7.55 4.82 21.24
N PHE A 185 -7.09 3.73 20.63
CA PHE A 185 -6.68 3.73 19.23
C PHE A 185 -7.89 4.08 18.35
N ILE A 186 -7.73 5.02 17.42
CA ILE A 186 -8.80 5.38 16.47
C ILE A 186 -8.37 5.28 15.02
N TYR A 187 -7.09 5.46 14.70
CA TYR A 187 -6.61 5.44 13.32
C TYR A 187 -5.12 5.14 13.22
N SER A 188 -4.73 4.40 12.17
CA SER A 188 -3.34 4.27 11.74
C SER A 188 -3.24 4.33 10.22
N VAL A 189 -2.11 4.82 9.75
CA VAL A 189 -1.77 4.84 8.33
C VAL A 189 -0.30 4.48 8.12
N LYS A 190 -0.07 3.63 7.11
CA LYS A 190 1.23 3.35 6.51
C LYS A 190 1.50 4.40 5.44
N VAL A 191 2.54 5.18 5.63
CA VAL A 191 2.94 6.26 4.73
C VAL A 191 4.32 6.01 4.13
N SER A 192 4.62 6.70 3.04
CA SER A 192 5.97 6.70 2.46
C SER A 192 6.98 7.29 3.46
N LEU A 193 8.27 6.93 3.34
CA LEU A 193 9.31 7.52 4.20
C LEU A 193 9.41 9.04 4.00
N SER A 194 9.16 9.54 2.79
CA SER A 194 9.08 10.97 2.52
C SER A 194 7.94 11.67 3.29
N THR A 195 6.75 11.05 3.31
CA THR A 195 5.63 11.56 4.12
C THR A 195 5.97 11.54 5.60
N LEU A 196 6.63 10.50 6.11
CA LEU A 196 7.08 10.45 7.49
C LEU A 196 8.11 11.55 7.80
N ALA A 197 9.08 11.80 6.90
CA ALA A 197 10.02 12.92 7.02
C ALA A 197 9.31 14.28 7.08
N HIS A 198 8.21 14.43 6.35
CA HIS A 198 7.36 15.61 6.42
C HIS A 198 6.64 15.70 7.77
N TYR A 199 6.00 14.63 8.24
CA TYR A 199 5.32 14.59 9.54
C TYR A 199 6.25 14.87 10.72
N LEU A 200 7.50 14.43 10.66
CA LEU A 200 8.51 14.76 11.67
C LEU A 200 8.82 16.26 11.76
N LYS A 201 8.53 17.05 10.72
CA LYS A 201 8.72 18.51 10.70
C LYS A 201 7.47 19.29 11.12
N LEU A 202 6.31 18.65 11.18
CA LEU A 202 5.07 19.28 11.60
C LEU A 202 5.04 19.48 13.11
N ASP A 203 4.40 20.56 13.55
CA ASP A 203 4.04 20.71 14.95
C ASP A 203 2.91 19.73 15.32
N THR A 204 2.65 19.59 16.62
CA THR A 204 1.67 18.63 17.13
C THR A 204 0.25 18.92 16.64
N LYS A 205 -0.10 20.20 16.43
CA LYS A 205 -1.44 20.60 15.98
C LYS A 205 -1.63 20.20 14.52
N ASP A 206 -0.73 20.61 13.64
CA ASP A 206 -0.77 20.30 12.22
C ASP A 206 -0.76 18.78 11.99
N LEU A 207 0.01 18.04 12.78
CA LEU A 207 0.08 16.59 12.68
C LEU A 207 -1.25 15.90 13.05
N ILE A 208 -1.90 16.34 14.14
CA ILE A 208 -3.22 15.80 14.52
C ILE A 208 -4.26 16.16 13.45
N GLU A 209 -4.20 17.39 12.92
CA GLU A 209 -5.11 17.85 11.90
C GLU A 209 -5.01 17.02 10.61
N GLU A 210 -3.80 16.75 10.11
CA GLU A 210 -3.54 15.89 8.96
C GLU A 210 -4.10 14.46 9.13
N LEU A 211 -3.92 13.88 10.32
CA LEU A 211 -4.44 12.54 10.62
C LEU A 211 -5.96 12.52 10.76
N LEU A 212 -6.57 13.59 11.28
CA LEU A 212 -8.02 13.75 11.33
C LEU A 212 -8.62 13.90 9.92
N TYR A 213 -8.00 14.69 9.03
CA TYR A 213 -8.41 14.78 7.62
C TYR A 213 -8.35 13.41 6.92
N SER A 214 -7.29 12.65 7.18
CA SER A 214 -7.11 11.32 6.57
C SER A 214 -8.14 10.30 7.08
N LEU A 215 -8.39 10.28 8.40
CA LEU A 215 -9.45 9.48 9.01
C LEU A 215 -10.84 9.86 8.45
N GLU A 216 -11.13 11.16 8.34
CA GLU A 216 -12.37 11.67 7.77
C GLU A 216 -12.53 11.23 6.31
N ALA A 217 -11.47 11.27 5.50
CA ALA A 217 -11.50 10.78 4.13
C ALA A 217 -11.80 9.27 4.08
N LEU A 218 -11.17 8.47 4.94
CA LEU A 218 -11.41 7.02 5.02
C LEU A 218 -12.87 6.71 5.43
N ILE A 219 -13.41 7.44 6.39
CA ILE A 219 -14.81 7.31 6.83
C ILE A 219 -15.79 7.76 5.74
N ASN A 220 -15.51 8.86 5.06
CA ASN A 220 -16.33 9.35 3.95
C ASN A 220 -16.31 8.38 2.77
N LEU A 221 -15.18 7.72 2.52
CA LEU A 221 -15.12 6.61 1.58
C LEU A 221 -16.02 5.48 2.06
N ALA A 222 -15.88 5.01 3.31
CA ALA A 222 -16.73 3.96 3.87
C ALA A 222 -18.23 4.29 3.79
N GLY A 223 -18.65 5.52 4.09
CA GLY A 223 -20.05 5.96 4.02
C GLY A 223 -20.61 6.01 2.59
N LYS A 224 -19.75 6.08 1.57
CA LYS A 224 -20.13 6.02 0.14
C LYS A 224 -20.25 4.58 -0.39
N ALA A 225 -19.91 3.55 0.39
CA ALA A 225 -20.25 2.16 0.06
C ALA A 225 -21.76 1.93 0.23
N THR A 226 -22.56 2.34 -0.75
CA THR A 226 -23.90 1.80 -0.92
C THR A 226 -23.83 0.66 -1.95
N GLY A 227 -24.34 -0.53 -1.59
CA GLY A 227 -24.60 -1.62 -2.54
C GLY A 227 -23.39 -2.28 -3.20
N ASN A 228 -22.46 -2.86 -2.42
CA ASN A 228 -21.35 -3.71 -2.89
C ASN A 228 -20.25 -3.02 -3.72
N VAL A 229 -20.08 -1.70 -3.59
CA VAL A 229 -19.06 -0.96 -4.35
C VAL A 229 -18.26 -0.05 -3.43
N LEU A 230 -16.96 -0.33 -3.22
CA LEU A 230 -15.97 0.68 -2.87
C LEU A 230 -14.58 0.34 -3.41
N PRO A 231 -13.93 1.26 -4.13
CA PRO A 231 -12.49 1.23 -4.35
C PRO A 231 -11.77 1.57 -3.04
N GLY A 232 -10.93 0.65 -2.54
CA GLY A 232 -9.90 0.97 -1.56
C GLY A 232 -10.30 0.96 -0.09
N VAL A 233 -11.53 0.58 0.28
CA VAL A 233 -11.95 0.42 1.69
C VAL A 233 -12.52 -0.97 1.91
N VAL A 234 -12.08 -1.62 2.99
CA VAL A 234 -12.03 -3.05 3.20
C VAL A 234 -12.41 -3.37 4.64
N GLU A 235 -13.50 -4.14 4.81
CA GLU A 235 -13.98 -4.74 6.06
C GLU A 235 -14.52 -3.77 7.12
N VAL A 236 -15.85 -3.77 7.23
CA VAL A 236 -16.59 -3.30 8.41
C VAL A 236 -17.02 -4.53 9.21
N HIS A 237 -16.50 -4.66 10.44
CA HIS A 237 -16.99 -5.64 11.39
C HIS A 237 -18.01 -4.98 12.31
N ASN A 238 -19.13 -5.65 12.55
CA ASN A 238 -20.18 -5.19 13.45
C ASN A 238 -20.03 -5.86 14.81
N ASP A 239 -19.46 -5.11 15.74
CA ASP A 239 -19.57 -5.25 17.19
C ASP A 239 -19.68 -3.81 17.77
N SER A 240 -19.45 -3.59 19.06
CA SER A 240 -19.41 -2.23 19.67
C SER A 240 -18.35 -1.26 19.08
N ILE A 241 -17.58 -1.72 18.08
CA ILE A 241 -16.54 -0.97 17.37
C ILE A 241 -16.71 -1.23 15.87
N ILE A 242 -16.78 -0.16 15.09
CA ILE A 242 -16.69 -0.20 13.62
C ILE A 242 -15.22 -0.14 13.24
N LYS A 243 -14.72 -1.23 12.66
CA LYS A 243 -13.38 -1.27 12.05
C LYS A 243 -13.48 -0.91 10.57
N ILE A 244 -12.60 -0.06 10.05
CA ILE A 244 -12.51 0.28 8.62
C ILE A 244 -11.06 0.09 8.20
N THR A 245 -10.76 -0.83 7.28
CA THR A 245 -9.38 -1.12 6.86
C THR A 245 -9.17 -0.76 5.38
N SER A 246 -7.94 -0.47 4.98
CA SER A 246 -7.50 -0.39 3.58
C SER A 246 -6.15 -1.08 3.43
N SER A 247 -5.55 -1.08 2.24
CA SER A 247 -4.18 -1.61 2.06
C SER A 247 -3.14 -0.94 2.95
N ASN A 248 -3.38 0.33 3.33
CA ASN A 248 -2.44 1.16 4.06
C ASN A 248 -2.99 1.70 5.37
N GLU A 249 -4.30 1.66 5.60
CA GLU A 249 -4.95 2.36 6.72
C GLU A 249 -5.83 1.43 7.54
N VAL A 250 -6.00 1.75 8.82
CA VAL A 250 -6.93 1.08 9.73
C VAL A 250 -7.56 2.15 10.62
N ALA A 251 -8.87 2.18 10.71
CA ALA A 251 -9.62 2.92 11.72
C ALA A 251 -10.41 1.96 12.62
N GLU A 252 -10.46 2.26 13.91
CA GLU A 252 -11.26 1.52 14.90
C GLU A 252 -12.10 2.54 15.67
N ILE A 253 -13.38 2.61 15.33
CA ILE A 253 -14.28 3.66 15.76
C ILE A 253 -15.24 3.08 16.81
N PRO A 254 -15.23 3.56 18.06
CA PRO A 254 -16.00 2.97 19.17
C PRO A 254 -17.48 3.38 19.12
N ILE A 255 -18.15 3.01 18.02
CA ILE A 255 -19.58 3.16 17.79
C ILE A 255 -20.14 1.86 17.23
N ASN A 256 -21.44 1.66 17.38
CA ASN A 256 -22.15 0.45 16.96
C ASN A 256 -23.06 0.66 15.75
N ASP A 257 -23.06 1.86 15.16
CA ASP A 257 -23.94 2.23 14.04
C ASP A 257 -23.20 3.10 13.02
N MET A 258 -23.19 2.64 11.76
CA MET A 258 -22.59 3.34 10.62
C MET A 258 -23.20 4.72 10.39
N SER A 259 -24.49 4.92 10.72
CA SER A 259 -25.16 6.21 10.58
C SER A 259 -24.52 7.31 11.45
N ARG A 260 -23.82 6.91 12.52
CA ARG A 260 -23.20 7.79 13.50
C ARG A 260 -21.73 8.10 13.22
N LEU A 261 -21.16 7.57 12.13
CA LEU A 261 -19.78 7.83 11.73
C LEU A 261 -19.50 9.32 11.49
N SER A 262 -20.43 10.03 10.84
CA SER A 262 -20.32 11.47 10.61
C SER A 262 -20.34 12.24 11.93
N GLU A 263 -21.25 11.90 12.84
CA GLU A 263 -21.35 12.53 14.16
C GLU A 263 -20.07 12.35 14.99
N PHE A 264 -19.48 11.16 14.90
CA PHE A 264 -18.21 10.86 15.58
C PHE A 264 -17.08 11.77 15.10
N ILE A 265 -16.92 11.92 13.78
CA ILE A 265 -15.88 12.79 13.20
C ILE A 265 -16.12 14.25 13.51
N ASP A 266 -17.37 14.73 13.38
CA ASP A 266 -17.72 16.09 13.76
C ASP A 266 -17.42 16.38 15.23
N GLY A 267 -17.64 15.39 16.10
CA GLY A 267 -17.29 15.43 17.51
C GLY A 267 -15.78 15.59 17.72
N LEU A 268 -14.96 14.77 17.06
CA LEU A 268 -13.50 14.88 17.13
C LEU A 268 -13.00 16.23 16.62
N ARG A 269 -13.53 16.71 15.48
CA ARG A 269 -13.16 18.00 14.88
C ARG A 269 -13.47 19.17 15.82
N LYS A 270 -14.67 19.20 16.39
CA LYS A 270 -15.07 20.24 17.36
C LYS A 270 -14.16 20.23 18.58
N LYS A 271 -13.81 19.05 19.10
CA LYS A 271 -12.90 18.92 20.23
C LYS A 271 -11.49 19.41 19.88
N PHE A 272 -10.96 19.00 18.75
CA PHE A 272 -9.65 19.45 18.27
C PHE A 272 -9.59 20.97 18.08
N LEU A 273 -10.60 21.57 17.44
CA LEU A 273 -10.69 23.04 17.26
C LEU A 273 -10.66 23.81 18.58
N LEU A 274 -11.31 23.29 19.63
CA LEU A 274 -11.30 23.92 20.96
C LEU A 274 -9.92 23.85 21.64
N LEU A 275 -9.18 22.77 21.40
CA LEU A 275 -7.82 22.61 21.93
C LEU A 275 -6.81 23.43 21.16
N SER A 276 -6.99 23.55 19.84
CA SER A 276 -6.03 24.19 18.95
C SER A 276 -6.08 25.73 18.93
N GLN A 277 -7.05 26.31 19.67
CA GLN A 277 -7.20 27.74 19.93
C GLN A 277 -6.65 28.16 21.32
N ARG A 278 -6.22 27.20 22.14
CA ARG A 278 -5.59 27.45 23.44
C ARG A 278 -4.07 27.42 23.32
#